data_AF-A0A075AYE4-F1
#
_entry.id   AF-A0A075AYE4-F1
#
_cell.length_a   1.000
_cell.length_b   1.000
_cell.length_c   1.000
_cell.angle_alpha   90.00
_cell.angle_beta   90.00
_cell.angle_gamma   90.00
#
_symmetry.space_group_name_H-M   'P 1'
#
loop_
_entity.id
_entity.type
_entity.pdbx_description
1 polymer ?
#
loop_
_entity_poly.entity_id
_entity_poly.type
_entity_poly.pdbx_seq_one_letter_code
_entity_poly.pdbx_strand_id
1 'polypeptide(L)'
;MKNVKGFSSFKRKYIIWLQCLALVSLLAFFIQPDSIDFKQEVLNGKVKTSISDSELADHYVEYIRNYLKLRPKSPKTIVFRCHEKWCGGWGDRVRGYIYTFYLALLNNYNFEYRWDLLYPIDLYYDIPFNKPDRSSINDVGVYVQYENEIVPKLEKNKLEIRTNKYEFTELFENPKYQRIIKHFFPFLKNADKNILAAIPLRLSFQETPRLEKKIQKYLKNKNTFKIGIQYRGGDMLWGGVPRQQQNIQCFISQAVKLCKEQTKKCLFFITADNPQSHNEILNGLRLQSPDSEIKSVDKQIVHIDLPNDDEVLELQDENKMFDYFLKTHLDWSLMTRMDSLVISRSGYSESAAQKSLAPTWSLSLRNQHTCEFLDYHKFVAKQRGKIDEKDPH
;
A
#
# COMPACT_ATOMS: atom_id res chain seq x y z
N MET A 1 2.77 -59.47 40.87
CA MET A 1 2.48 -58.18 40.23
C MET A 1 2.49 -57.07 41.29
N LYS A 2 3.52 -56.22 41.33
CA LYS A 2 3.61 -55.09 42.27
C LYS A 2 2.87 -53.88 41.68
N ASN A 3 1.90 -53.35 42.42
CA ASN A 3 1.09 -52.20 42.05
C ASN A 3 1.93 -50.91 42.01
N VAL A 4 2.17 -50.38 40.80
CA VAL A 4 2.84 -49.08 40.59
C VAL A 4 1.81 -47.95 40.79
N LYS A 5 1.54 -47.57 42.04
CA LYS A 5 0.68 -46.42 42.41
C LYS A 5 1.37 -45.04 42.30
N GLY A 6 2.47 -44.92 41.54
CA GLY A 6 3.27 -43.68 41.46
C GLY A 6 3.00 -42.78 40.25
N PHE A 7 2.28 -43.24 39.22
CA PHE A 7 2.26 -42.56 37.92
C PHE A 7 1.23 -41.41 37.79
N SER A 8 0.23 -41.31 38.68
CA SER A 8 -0.82 -40.28 38.56
C SER A 8 -0.38 -38.89 39.05
N SER A 9 0.52 -38.84 40.05
CA SER A 9 1.03 -37.58 40.62
C SER A 9 1.92 -36.82 39.63
N PHE A 10 2.73 -37.54 38.85
CA PHE A 10 3.65 -36.94 37.90
C PHE A 10 2.92 -36.29 36.70
N LYS A 11 1.90 -36.96 36.16
CA LYS A 11 1.07 -36.40 35.07
C LYS A 11 0.37 -35.10 35.48
N ARG A 12 -0.13 -35.02 36.71
CA ARG A 12 -0.84 -33.83 37.20
C ARG A 12 0.09 -32.63 37.36
N LYS A 13 1.31 -32.84 37.89
CA LYS A 13 2.34 -31.79 37.98
C LYS A 13 2.81 -31.30 36.61
N TYR A 14 2.96 -32.21 35.65
CA TYR A 14 3.38 -31.87 34.28
C TYR A 14 2.31 -31.06 33.52
N ILE A 15 1.02 -31.39 33.68
CA ILE A 15 -0.09 -30.62 33.08
C ILE A 15 -0.15 -29.20 33.67
N ILE A 16 -0.02 -29.06 34.99
CA ILE A 16 0.00 -27.74 35.65
C ILE A 16 1.20 -26.93 35.17
N TRP A 17 2.38 -27.55 35.04
CA TRP A 17 3.58 -26.87 34.55
C TRP A 17 3.44 -26.40 33.10
N LEU A 18 2.83 -27.22 32.22
CA LEU A 18 2.51 -26.82 30.85
C LEU A 18 1.46 -25.71 30.78
N GLN A 19 0.45 -25.73 31.65
CA GLN A 19 -0.55 -24.67 31.75
C GLN A 19 0.07 -23.35 32.25
N CYS A 20 0.97 -23.42 33.25
CA CYS A 20 1.73 -22.26 33.72
C CYS A 20 2.67 -21.72 32.66
N LEU A 21 3.35 -22.57 31.88
CA LEU A 21 4.20 -22.12 30.77
C LEU A 21 3.39 -21.47 29.65
N ALA A 22 2.22 -22.02 29.31
CA ALA A 22 1.30 -21.40 28.36
C ALA A 22 0.81 -20.04 28.88
N LEU A 23 0.45 -19.94 30.16
CA LEU A 23 0.05 -18.69 30.81
C LEU A 23 1.18 -17.66 30.88
N VAL A 24 2.42 -18.08 31.19
CA VAL A 24 3.59 -17.19 31.22
C VAL A 24 3.96 -16.74 29.81
N SER A 25 3.80 -17.59 28.80
CA SER A 25 4.01 -17.20 27.39
C SER A 25 2.94 -16.23 26.90
N LEU A 26 1.69 -16.42 27.33
CA LEU A 26 0.60 -15.47 27.12
C LEU A 26 0.83 -14.15 27.87
N LEU A 27 1.26 -14.20 29.13
CA LEU A 27 1.52 -13.01 29.96
C LEU A 27 2.77 -12.25 29.48
N ALA A 28 3.83 -12.93 29.05
CA ALA A 28 4.99 -12.31 28.42
C ALA A 28 4.63 -11.63 27.08
N PHE A 29 3.57 -12.10 26.41
CA PHE A 29 2.99 -11.41 25.25
C PHE A 29 2.27 -10.10 25.63
N PHE A 30 1.77 -9.99 26.87
CA PHE A 30 1.09 -8.80 27.37
C PHE A 30 2.01 -7.80 28.09
N ILE A 31 3.18 -8.24 28.55
CA ILE A 31 4.18 -7.40 29.22
C ILE A 31 5.25 -7.01 28.20
N GLN A 32 4.96 -6.04 27.33
CA GLN A 32 6.02 -5.25 26.68
C GLN A 32 6.33 -4.04 27.59
N PRO A 33 7.53 -3.97 28.21
CA PRO A 33 7.76 -3.05 29.33
C PRO A 33 7.71 -1.55 28.98
N ASP A 34 7.92 -1.13 27.73
CA ASP A 34 8.11 0.30 27.41
C ASP A 34 7.07 0.91 26.45
N SER A 35 6.04 0.15 26.04
CA SER A 35 5.00 0.64 25.09
C SER A 35 3.63 0.90 25.74
N ILE A 36 3.50 0.65 27.04
CA ILE A 36 2.22 0.75 27.77
C ILE A 36 1.85 2.21 28.06
N ASP A 37 2.83 3.08 28.33
CA ASP A 37 2.57 4.50 28.63
C ASP A 37 2.02 5.24 27.40
N PHE A 38 2.64 5.06 26.23
CA PHE A 38 2.14 5.65 24.98
C PHE A 38 0.74 5.12 24.62
N LYS A 39 0.48 3.83 24.88
CA LYS A 39 -0.83 3.21 24.65
C LYS A 39 -1.92 3.86 25.50
N GLN A 40 -1.69 4.06 26.81
CA GLN A 40 -2.74 4.61 27.68
C GLN A 40 -2.97 6.10 27.44
N GLU A 41 -1.95 6.87 27.07
CA GLU A 41 -2.08 8.32 26.86
C GLU A 41 -2.77 8.68 25.53
N VAL A 42 -2.45 7.98 24.44
CA VAL A 42 -3.07 8.17 23.13
C VAL A 42 -4.47 7.55 23.06
N LEU A 43 -4.68 6.35 23.61
CA LEU A 43 -6.00 5.68 23.58
C LEU A 43 -7.05 6.38 24.46
N ASN A 44 -6.63 7.10 25.50
CA ASN A 44 -7.56 7.83 26.38
C ASN A 44 -7.84 9.27 25.91
N GLY A 45 -7.30 9.70 24.76
CA GLY A 45 -7.52 11.05 24.22
C GLY A 45 -7.04 12.18 25.15
N LYS A 46 -6.20 11.85 26.14
CA LYS A 46 -5.72 12.79 27.16
C LYS A 46 -4.49 13.58 26.72
N VAL A 47 -3.77 13.09 25.72
CA VAL A 47 -2.72 13.87 25.07
C VAL A 47 -3.25 14.28 23.71
N LYS A 48 -3.48 15.59 23.52
CA LYS A 48 -3.51 16.22 22.19
C LYS A 48 -2.11 16.08 21.61
N THR A 49 -1.76 14.89 21.11
CA THR A 49 -0.45 14.69 20.51
C THR A 49 -0.44 15.40 19.17
N SER A 50 0.50 16.33 19.03
CA SER A 50 0.90 17.01 17.79
C SER A 50 1.53 16.06 16.74
N ILE A 51 1.28 14.76 16.85
CA ILE A 51 1.85 13.73 15.99
C ILE A 51 1.06 13.75 14.68
N SER A 52 1.78 13.80 13.56
CA SER A 52 1.20 13.74 12.23
C SER A 52 0.66 12.34 11.90
N ASP A 53 -0.29 12.26 10.97
CA ASP A 53 -0.81 10.96 10.48
C ASP A 53 0.31 10.05 9.95
N SER A 54 1.35 10.63 9.36
CA SER A 54 2.53 9.91 8.89
C SER A 54 3.31 9.28 10.04
N GLU A 55 3.63 10.03 11.09
CA GLU A 55 4.33 9.50 12.27
C GLU A 55 3.47 8.45 12.99
N LEU A 56 2.16 8.67 13.08
CA LEU A 56 1.23 7.70 13.65
C LEU A 56 1.21 6.39 12.85
N ALA A 57 1.23 6.46 11.52
CA ALA A 57 1.32 5.29 10.67
C ALA A 57 2.63 4.52 10.89
N ASP A 58 3.77 5.20 11.08
CA ASP A 58 5.05 4.55 11.37
C ASP A 58 5.03 3.80 12.70
N HIS A 59 4.42 4.38 13.74
CA HIS A 59 4.20 3.68 15.00
C HIS A 59 3.34 2.42 14.80
N TYR A 60 2.27 2.50 14.02
CA TYR A 60 1.41 1.35 13.74
C TYR A 60 2.12 0.27 12.93
N VAL A 61 2.97 0.65 11.97
CA VAL A 61 3.82 -0.28 11.21
C VAL A 61 4.73 -1.05 12.15
N GLU A 62 5.38 -0.39 13.11
CA GLU A 62 6.26 -1.06 14.07
C GLU A 62 5.50 -2.01 15.00
N TYR A 63 4.33 -1.61 15.50
CA TYR A 63 3.47 -2.51 16.29
C TYR A 63 3.08 -3.77 15.51
N ILE A 64 2.65 -3.61 14.25
CA ILE A 64 2.29 -4.74 13.39
C ILE A 64 3.50 -5.60 13.06
N ARG A 65 4.66 -5.01 12.76
CA ARG A 65 5.91 -5.73 12.52
C ARG A 65 6.30 -6.61 13.71
N ASN A 66 6.24 -6.07 14.93
CA ASN A 66 6.55 -6.82 16.14
C ASN A 66 5.53 -7.92 16.42
N TYR A 67 4.23 -7.64 16.23
CA TYR A 67 3.20 -8.67 16.31
C TYR A 67 3.46 -9.83 15.34
N LEU A 68 3.78 -9.54 14.08
CA LEU A 68 4.04 -10.55 13.06
C LEU A 68 5.28 -11.40 13.37
N LYS A 69 6.31 -10.82 14.00
CA LYS A 69 7.52 -11.54 14.45
C LYS A 69 7.26 -12.45 15.65
N LEU A 70 6.48 -11.97 16.62
CA LEU A 70 6.29 -12.65 17.92
C LEU A 70 5.15 -13.67 17.90
N ARG A 71 4.16 -13.52 17.01
CA ARG A 71 3.01 -14.42 16.97
C ARG A 71 3.44 -15.85 16.60
N PRO A 72 2.79 -16.88 17.17
CA PRO A 72 2.95 -18.25 16.69
C PRO A 72 2.62 -18.36 15.20
N LYS A 73 3.43 -19.08 14.44
CA LYS A 73 3.16 -19.34 13.02
C LYS A 73 1.86 -20.15 12.90
N SER A 74 0.94 -19.66 12.07
CA SER A 74 -0.29 -20.38 11.76
C SER A 74 0.02 -21.56 10.82
N PRO A 75 -0.66 -22.71 10.94
CA PRO A 75 -0.60 -23.75 9.91
C PRO A 75 -1.34 -23.34 8.62
N LYS A 76 -2.16 -22.28 8.69
CA LYS A 76 -2.91 -21.71 7.58
C LYS A 76 -2.25 -20.47 7.00
N THR A 77 -2.22 -20.38 5.67
CA THR A 77 -1.63 -19.28 4.90
C THR A 77 -2.65 -18.68 3.94
N ILE A 78 -2.69 -17.36 3.86
CA ILE A 78 -3.32 -16.62 2.75
C ILE A 78 -2.22 -16.06 1.85
N VAL A 79 -2.36 -16.28 0.55
CA VAL A 79 -1.47 -15.76 -0.48
C VAL A 79 -2.22 -14.69 -1.28
N PHE A 80 -1.70 -13.47 -1.31
CA PHE A 80 -2.07 -12.53 -2.36
C PHE A 80 -1.41 -12.98 -3.65
N ARG A 81 -2.20 -13.49 -4.60
CA ARG A 81 -1.70 -13.91 -5.90
C ARG A 81 -2.21 -12.94 -6.96
N CYS A 82 -1.29 -12.36 -7.69
CA CYS A 82 -1.62 -11.64 -8.90
C CYS A 82 -1.04 -12.31 -10.13
N HIS A 83 -1.93 -12.77 -11.02
CA HIS A 83 -1.60 -13.40 -12.30
C HIS A 83 -2.20 -12.59 -13.45
N GLU A 84 -1.59 -12.71 -14.63
CA GLU A 84 -1.82 -11.88 -15.81
C GLU A 84 -3.31 -11.62 -16.09
N LYS A 85 -3.63 -10.36 -16.43
CA LYS A 85 -4.96 -9.81 -16.77
C LYS A 85 -5.98 -9.61 -15.64
N TRP A 86 -5.86 -10.27 -14.48
CA TRP A 86 -6.95 -10.27 -13.48
C TRP A 86 -6.86 -9.21 -12.37
N CYS A 87 -5.68 -8.67 -12.10
CA CYS A 87 -5.51 -7.71 -10.99
C CYS A 87 -5.35 -6.27 -11.45
N GLY A 88 -5.46 -6.00 -12.75
CA GLY A 88 -5.20 -4.68 -13.33
C GLY A 88 -3.77 -4.19 -13.11
N GLY A 89 -3.62 -2.87 -13.24
CA GLY A 89 -2.35 -2.16 -13.15
C GLY A 89 -1.79 -2.06 -11.73
N TRP A 90 -0.74 -1.26 -11.55
CA TRP A 90 -0.04 -1.12 -10.26
C TRP A 90 -0.96 -0.77 -9.10
N GLY A 91 -1.81 0.24 -9.30
CA GLY A 91 -2.75 0.69 -8.28
C GLY A 91 -3.70 -0.41 -7.82
N ASP A 92 -4.25 -1.16 -8.77
CA ASP A 92 -5.20 -2.24 -8.52
C ASP A 92 -4.57 -3.40 -7.76
N ARG A 93 -3.34 -3.78 -8.13
CA ARG A 93 -2.55 -4.78 -7.40
C ARG A 93 -2.27 -4.34 -5.96
N VAL A 94 -1.93 -3.06 -5.76
CA VAL A 94 -1.70 -2.51 -4.42
C VAL A 94 -2.99 -2.55 -3.58
N ARG A 95 -4.15 -2.21 -4.15
CA ARG A 95 -5.44 -2.29 -3.45
C ARG A 95 -5.76 -3.72 -3.00
N GLY A 96 -5.59 -4.70 -3.90
CA GLY A 96 -5.78 -6.11 -3.59
C GLY A 96 -4.80 -6.64 -2.55
N TYR A 97 -3.55 -6.16 -2.57
CA TYR A 97 -2.53 -6.48 -1.58
C TYR A 97 -2.95 -6.01 -0.18
N ILE A 98 -3.42 -4.77 -0.03
CA ILE A 98 -3.89 -4.21 1.25
C ILE A 98 -5.03 -5.06 1.82
N TYR A 99 -6.04 -5.35 1.00
CA TYR A 99 -7.18 -6.19 1.40
C TYR A 99 -6.73 -7.56 1.91
N THR A 100 -5.90 -8.24 1.11
CA THR A 100 -5.46 -9.60 1.41
C THR A 100 -4.55 -9.65 2.64
N PHE A 101 -3.70 -8.64 2.83
CA PHE A 101 -2.87 -8.48 4.02
C PHE A 101 -3.74 -8.39 5.29
N TYR A 102 -4.74 -7.50 5.30
CA TYR A 102 -5.60 -7.35 6.46
C TYR A 102 -6.45 -8.59 6.71
N LEU A 103 -6.91 -9.25 5.65
CA LEU A 103 -7.62 -10.51 5.80
C LEU A 103 -6.75 -11.57 6.47
N ALA A 104 -5.48 -11.70 6.08
CA ALA A 104 -4.54 -12.61 6.73
C ALA A 104 -4.27 -12.22 8.19
N LEU A 105 -4.02 -10.93 8.46
CA LEU A 105 -3.75 -10.40 9.80
C LEU A 105 -4.92 -10.69 10.76
N LEU A 106 -6.14 -10.33 10.34
CA LEU A 106 -7.34 -10.40 11.18
C LEU A 106 -7.86 -11.82 11.41
N ASN A 107 -7.46 -12.79 10.58
CA ASN A 107 -7.76 -14.21 10.81
C ASN A 107 -6.58 -14.98 11.42
N ASN A 108 -5.51 -14.26 11.82
CA ASN A 108 -4.27 -14.85 12.32
C ASN A 108 -3.65 -15.91 11.40
N TYR A 109 -3.63 -15.65 10.10
CA TYR A 109 -2.97 -16.51 9.11
C TYR A 109 -1.60 -15.96 8.73
N ASN A 110 -0.73 -16.83 8.20
CA ASN A 110 0.48 -16.36 7.54
C ASN A 110 0.06 -15.60 6.27
N PHE A 111 0.83 -14.57 5.93
CA PHE A 111 0.63 -13.80 4.72
C PHE A 111 1.82 -14.04 3.79
N GLU A 112 1.52 -14.41 2.57
CA GLU A 112 2.47 -14.54 1.47
C GLU A 112 2.00 -13.69 0.30
N TYR A 113 2.92 -13.34 -0.59
CA TYR A 113 2.58 -12.65 -1.82
C TYR A 113 3.22 -13.36 -3.00
N ARG A 114 2.53 -13.28 -4.13
CA ARG A 114 2.96 -13.86 -5.40
C ARG A 114 2.52 -12.94 -6.51
N TRP A 115 3.46 -12.16 -7.02
CA TRP A 115 3.25 -11.40 -8.23
C TRP A 115 3.81 -12.28 -9.34
N ASP A 116 2.92 -12.98 -10.03
CA ASP A 116 3.33 -13.91 -11.09
C ASP A 116 4.02 -13.15 -12.23
N LEU A 117 4.83 -13.90 -12.98
CA LEU A 117 5.52 -13.44 -14.18
C LEU A 117 4.54 -12.70 -15.10
N LEU A 118 4.98 -11.65 -15.79
CA LEU A 118 6.39 -11.26 -16.01
C LEU A 118 6.91 -10.12 -15.09
N TYR A 119 6.33 -9.96 -13.89
CA TYR A 119 6.60 -8.78 -13.07
C TYR A 119 7.37 -9.08 -11.77
N PRO A 120 8.69 -8.83 -11.72
CA PRO A 120 9.52 -9.15 -10.57
C PRO A 120 9.54 -7.99 -9.57
N ILE A 121 8.45 -7.82 -8.82
CA ILE A 121 8.28 -6.78 -7.79
C ILE A 121 9.49 -6.64 -6.85
N ASP A 122 10.15 -7.76 -6.57
CA ASP A 122 11.26 -7.87 -5.64
C ASP A 122 12.57 -7.26 -6.14
N LEU A 123 12.69 -6.98 -7.43
CA LEU A 123 13.82 -6.19 -7.93
C LEU A 123 13.76 -4.74 -7.44
N TYR A 124 12.56 -4.28 -7.06
CA TYR A 124 12.27 -2.89 -6.68
C TYR A 124 12.04 -2.73 -5.19
N TYR A 125 11.47 -3.73 -4.51
CA TYR A 125 11.15 -3.64 -3.09
C TYR A 125 11.55 -4.85 -2.25
N ASP A 126 12.05 -4.57 -1.05
CA ASP A 126 12.37 -5.54 0.00
C ASP A 126 11.11 -5.87 0.82
N ILE A 127 10.26 -6.74 0.25
CA ILE A 127 9.02 -7.17 0.90
C ILE A 127 9.34 -8.20 2.00
N PRO A 128 9.00 -7.96 3.29
CA PRO A 128 9.43 -8.80 4.41
C PRO A 128 8.54 -10.04 4.62
N PHE A 129 7.94 -10.55 3.55
CA PHE A 129 7.03 -11.69 3.58
C PHE A 129 7.58 -12.83 2.74
N ASN A 130 7.19 -14.06 3.05
CA ASN A 130 7.67 -15.21 2.31
C ASN A 130 7.11 -15.19 0.87
N LYS A 131 7.97 -15.50 -0.09
CA LYS A 131 7.54 -15.88 -1.44
C LYS A 131 7.17 -17.36 -1.42
N PRO A 132 6.00 -17.74 -1.96
CA PRO A 132 5.67 -19.16 -2.10
C PRO A 132 6.68 -19.83 -3.03
N ASP A 133 7.00 -21.09 -2.74
CA ASP A 133 7.79 -21.92 -3.65
C ASP A 133 7.08 -22.03 -5.01
N ARG A 134 7.84 -21.77 -6.09
CA ARG A 134 7.37 -21.84 -7.48
C ARG A 134 6.81 -23.22 -7.84
N SER A 135 7.23 -24.28 -7.14
CA SER A 135 6.77 -25.65 -7.37
C SER A 135 5.29 -25.90 -6.99
N SER A 136 4.67 -25.03 -6.18
CA SER A 136 3.31 -25.23 -5.64
C SER A 136 2.16 -24.78 -6.57
N ILE A 137 2.40 -24.69 -7.88
CA ILE A 137 1.47 -24.11 -8.88
C ILE A 137 0.12 -24.86 -8.99
N ASN A 138 0.06 -26.12 -8.59
CA ASN A 138 -1.11 -26.98 -8.82
C ASN A 138 -2.15 -26.95 -7.70
N ASP A 139 -1.92 -26.22 -6.60
CA ASP A 139 -2.91 -26.12 -5.54
C ASP A 139 -4.03 -25.14 -5.91
N VAL A 140 -5.22 -25.70 -6.06
CA VAL A 140 -6.53 -25.08 -6.33
C VAL A 140 -6.66 -23.71 -5.67
N GLY A 141 -6.39 -22.65 -6.45
CA GLY A 141 -6.76 -21.29 -6.07
C GLY A 141 -8.28 -21.16 -6.14
N VAL A 142 -8.93 -20.89 -5.00
CA VAL A 142 -10.33 -20.48 -5.01
C VAL A 142 -10.35 -19.06 -5.53
N TYR A 143 -10.82 -18.87 -6.75
CA TYR A 143 -11.11 -17.54 -7.27
C TYR A 143 -12.34 -17.02 -6.55
N VAL A 144 -12.15 -16.30 -5.45
CA VAL A 144 -13.28 -15.68 -4.76
C VAL A 144 -13.53 -14.32 -5.41
N GLN A 145 -14.36 -14.33 -6.46
CA GLN A 145 -15.06 -13.13 -6.90
C GLN A 145 -16.15 -12.87 -5.85
N TYR A 146 -15.81 -12.11 -4.80
CA TYR A 146 -16.76 -11.78 -3.74
C TYR A 146 -17.87 -10.92 -4.33
N GLU A 147 -19.02 -11.52 -4.60
CA GLU A 147 -20.24 -10.73 -4.78
C GLU A 147 -21.06 -10.61 -3.49
N ASN A 148 -21.05 -11.54 -2.53
CA ASN A 148 -21.76 -11.33 -1.24
C ASN A 148 -21.44 -12.31 -0.08
N GLU A 149 -20.55 -13.30 -0.24
CA GLU A 149 -20.36 -14.33 0.80
C GLU A 149 -19.12 -14.13 1.67
N ILE A 150 -19.32 -14.19 2.99
CA ILE A 150 -18.27 -14.22 4.02
C ILE A 150 -17.30 -15.37 3.72
N VAL A 151 -16.01 -15.04 3.57
CA VAL A 151 -14.85 -15.94 3.40
C VAL A 151 -15.20 -17.41 3.67
N PRO A 152 -15.19 -18.29 2.64
CA PRO A 152 -15.43 -19.72 2.84
C PRO A 152 -14.57 -20.21 4.00
N LYS A 153 -15.14 -21.03 4.89
CA LYS A 153 -14.32 -21.71 5.92
C LYS A 153 -13.15 -22.35 5.19
N LEU A 154 -11.92 -21.95 5.56
CA LEU A 154 -10.72 -22.53 4.97
C LEU A 154 -10.65 -24.01 5.33
N GLU A 155 -11.14 -24.85 4.43
CA GLU A 155 -10.96 -26.31 4.48
C GLU A 155 -9.49 -26.68 4.22
N LYS A 156 -8.75 -25.82 3.51
CA LYS A 156 -7.35 -26.02 3.14
C LYS A 156 -6.39 -25.22 4.05
N ASN A 157 -5.15 -25.71 4.14
CA ASN A 157 -4.05 -25.01 4.84
C ASN A 157 -3.55 -23.78 4.07
N LYS A 158 -3.94 -23.61 2.80
CA LYS A 158 -3.52 -22.49 1.96
C LYS A 158 -4.71 -21.97 1.16
N LEU A 159 -4.89 -20.64 1.13
CA LEU A 159 -5.86 -19.95 0.29
C LEU A 159 -5.13 -18.91 -0.56
N GLU A 160 -5.28 -19.01 -1.87
CA GLU A 160 -4.84 -17.97 -2.79
C GLU A 160 -6.00 -17.01 -3.09
N ILE A 161 -5.75 -15.71 -3.00
CA ILE A 161 -6.72 -14.66 -3.29
C ILE A 161 -6.20 -13.82 -4.45
N ARG A 162 -7.04 -13.67 -5.48
CA ARG A 162 -6.81 -12.78 -6.62
C ARG A 162 -7.88 -11.70 -6.57
N THR A 163 -7.47 -10.45 -6.37
CA THR A 163 -8.40 -9.33 -6.26
C THR A 163 -7.70 -8.03 -6.60
N ASN A 164 -8.44 -7.09 -7.18
CA ASN A 164 -8.11 -5.68 -7.34
C ASN A 164 -9.02 -4.77 -6.48
N LYS A 165 -9.93 -5.38 -5.71
CA LYS A 165 -10.97 -4.66 -4.99
C LYS A 165 -10.39 -3.84 -3.85
N TYR A 166 -10.91 -2.63 -3.71
CA TYR A 166 -10.57 -1.70 -2.63
C TYR A 166 -11.55 -1.84 -1.45
N GLU A 167 -11.79 -3.09 -1.01
CA GLU A 167 -12.81 -3.42 0.00
C GLU A 167 -12.21 -3.66 1.39
N PHE A 168 -10.94 -3.33 1.62
CA PHE A 168 -10.32 -3.56 2.93
C PHE A 168 -11.05 -2.80 4.04
N THR A 169 -11.68 -1.66 3.73
CA THR A 169 -12.47 -0.88 4.68
C THR A 169 -13.70 -1.65 5.20
N GLU A 170 -14.28 -2.53 4.38
CA GLU A 170 -15.42 -3.37 4.77
C GLU A 170 -15.01 -4.43 5.80
N LEU A 171 -13.74 -4.88 5.78
CA LEU A 171 -13.19 -5.73 6.84
C LEU A 171 -13.21 -5.01 8.19
N PHE A 172 -12.91 -3.71 8.21
CA PHE A 172 -12.95 -2.91 9.43
C PHE A 172 -14.37 -2.58 9.86
N GLU A 173 -15.36 -2.62 8.98
CA GLU A 173 -16.77 -2.37 9.37
C GLU A 173 -17.49 -3.67 9.81
N ASN A 174 -16.93 -4.83 9.48
CA ASN A 174 -17.51 -6.12 9.82
C ASN A 174 -17.54 -6.39 11.35
N PRO A 175 -18.71 -6.70 11.95
CA PRO A 175 -18.81 -6.95 13.40
C PRO A 175 -17.91 -8.06 13.94
N LYS A 176 -17.63 -9.10 13.14
CA LYS A 176 -16.71 -10.18 13.51
C LYS A 176 -15.29 -9.64 13.68
N TYR A 177 -14.80 -8.87 12.70
CA TYR A 177 -13.45 -8.32 12.72
C TYR A 177 -13.32 -7.17 13.73
N GLN A 178 -14.36 -6.38 13.95
CA GLN A 178 -14.37 -5.36 15.02
C GLN A 178 -14.10 -5.96 16.41
N ARG A 179 -14.59 -7.17 16.70
CA ARG A 179 -14.26 -7.86 17.97
C ARG A 179 -12.77 -8.22 18.04
N ILE A 180 -12.21 -8.72 16.94
CA ILE A 180 -10.78 -9.08 16.84
C ILE A 180 -9.92 -7.82 16.98
N ILE A 181 -10.25 -6.75 16.25
CA ILE A 181 -9.56 -5.46 16.33
C ILE A 181 -9.60 -4.91 17.75
N LYS A 182 -10.78 -4.86 18.38
CA LYS A 182 -10.91 -4.36 19.77
C LYS A 182 -10.01 -5.12 20.75
N HIS A 183 -9.82 -6.42 20.56
CA HIS A 183 -9.06 -7.27 21.48
C HIS A 183 -7.55 -7.28 21.18
N PHE A 184 -7.16 -7.51 19.92
CA PHE A 184 -5.77 -7.73 19.53
C PHE A 184 -5.10 -6.48 18.94
N PHE A 185 -5.87 -5.58 18.32
CA PHE A 185 -5.37 -4.41 17.62
C PHE A 185 -6.15 -3.13 17.97
N PRO A 186 -6.31 -2.78 19.26
CA PRO A 186 -7.18 -1.68 19.66
C PRO A 186 -6.80 -0.33 19.03
N PHE A 187 -5.51 -0.15 18.71
CA PHE A 187 -5.00 1.02 18.01
C PHE A 187 -5.52 1.17 16.56
N LEU A 188 -5.92 0.06 15.91
CA LEU A 188 -6.49 0.12 14.56
C LEU A 188 -7.97 0.49 14.54
N LYS A 189 -8.67 0.41 15.68
CA LYS A 189 -10.14 0.51 15.73
C LYS A 189 -10.68 1.83 15.15
N ASN A 190 -10.00 2.93 15.45
CA ASN A 190 -10.41 4.28 15.05
C ASN A 190 -9.38 4.93 14.11
N ALA A 191 -8.45 4.15 13.56
CA ALA A 191 -7.45 4.67 12.66
C ALA A 191 -8.12 5.18 11.38
N ASP A 192 -7.63 6.31 10.86
CA ASP A 192 -8.08 6.80 9.56
C ASP A 192 -7.81 5.76 8.47
N LYS A 193 -8.70 5.69 7.47
CA LYS A 193 -8.61 4.70 6.38
C LYS A 193 -7.34 4.87 5.56
N ASN A 194 -6.82 6.08 5.42
CA ASN A 194 -5.54 6.34 4.78
C ASN A 194 -4.38 5.77 5.61
N ILE A 195 -4.40 5.94 6.94
CA ILE A 195 -3.41 5.33 7.84
C ILE A 195 -3.48 3.80 7.74
N LEU A 196 -4.67 3.22 7.72
CA LEU A 196 -4.85 1.78 7.53
C LEU A 196 -4.26 1.32 6.19
N ALA A 197 -4.51 2.04 5.09
CA ALA A 197 -3.87 1.72 3.81
C ALA A 197 -2.34 1.86 3.88
N ALA A 198 -1.82 2.88 4.57
CA ALA A 198 -0.39 3.15 4.68
C ALA A 198 0.40 2.01 5.35
N ILE A 199 -0.17 1.33 6.35
CA ILE A 199 0.52 0.30 7.14
C ILE A 199 1.11 -0.82 6.27
N PRO A 200 0.31 -1.61 5.51
CA PRO A 200 0.87 -2.63 4.64
C PRO A 200 1.79 -2.04 3.56
N LEU A 201 1.55 -0.82 3.08
CA LEU A 201 2.39 -0.23 2.05
C LEU A 201 3.79 0.11 2.56
N ARG A 202 3.88 0.70 3.75
CA ARG A 202 5.13 1.03 4.42
C ARG A 202 5.81 -0.21 4.98
N LEU A 203 5.06 -1.26 5.33
CA LEU A 203 5.65 -2.52 5.75
C LEU A 203 6.31 -3.26 4.57
N SER A 204 5.70 -3.20 3.39
CA SER A 204 6.07 -4.06 2.26
C SER A 204 6.90 -3.40 1.18
N PHE A 205 6.61 -2.15 0.82
CA PHE A 205 7.24 -1.50 -0.32
C PHE A 205 8.42 -0.62 0.11
N GLN A 206 9.35 -1.22 0.85
CA GLN A 206 10.65 -0.61 1.16
C GLN A 206 11.55 -0.77 -0.07
N GLU A 207 12.09 0.32 -0.59
CA GLU A 207 12.85 0.27 -1.84
C GLU A 207 14.18 -0.46 -1.68
N THR A 208 14.53 -1.30 -2.67
CA THR A 208 15.84 -1.97 -2.69
C THR A 208 16.97 -0.93 -2.79
N PRO A 209 18.20 -1.24 -2.34
CA PRO A 209 19.35 -0.34 -2.49
C PRO A 209 19.58 0.13 -3.94
N ARG A 210 19.25 -0.73 -4.92
CA ARG A 210 19.35 -0.43 -6.35
C ARG A 210 18.36 0.66 -6.77
N LEU A 211 17.09 0.55 -6.35
CA LEU A 211 16.07 1.56 -6.64
C LEU A 211 16.32 2.85 -5.85
N GLU A 212 16.69 2.74 -4.57
CA GLU A 212 17.01 3.89 -3.72
C GLU A 212 18.15 4.74 -4.30
N LYS A 213 19.20 4.10 -4.85
CA LYS A 213 20.26 4.80 -5.57
C LYS A 213 19.75 5.61 -6.77
N LYS A 214 18.70 5.16 -7.46
CA LYS A 214 18.07 5.91 -8.56
C LYS A 214 17.25 7.08 -8.01
N ILE A 215 16.47 6.87 -6.95
CA ILE A 215 15.65 7.89 -6.27
C ILE A 215 16.51 9.06 -5.80
N GLN A 216 17.64 8.78 -5.14
CA GLN A 216 18.54 9.83 -4.60
C GLN A 216 19.11 10.75 -5.68
N LYS A 217 19.13 10.35 -6.95
CA LYS A 217 19.51 11.25 -8.05
C LYS A 217 18.53 12.40 -8.24
N TYR A 218 17.26 12.19 -7.93
CA TYR A 218 16.19 13.18 -8.10
C TYR A 218 15.99 14.02 -6.84
N LEU A 219 16.29 13.49 -5.65
CA LEU A 219 15.99 14.15 -4.36
C LEU A 219 17.22 14.76 -3.67
N LYS A 220 18.28 15.11 -4.42
CA LYS A 220 19.54 15.64 -3.86
C LYS A 220 19.37 16.91 -3.02
N ASN A 221 18.48 17.81 -3.41
CA ASN A 221 18.27 19.07 -2.70
C ASN A 221 17.29 18.86 -1.53
N LYS A 222 17.80 18.98 -0.30
CA LYS A 222 16.98 18.85 0.92
C LYS A 222 16.25 20.14 1.29
N ASN A 223 16.64 21.29 0.72
CA ASN A 223 16.08 22.60 1.05
C ASN A 223 15.09 23.09 -0.01
N THR A 224 14.30 22.18 -0.56
CA THR A 224 13.19 22.50 -1.46
C THR A 224 11.90 21.91 -0.92
N PHE A 225 10.78 22.56 -1.25
CA PHE A 225 9.45 21.97 -1.09
C PHE A 225 9.08 21.20 -2.35
N LYS A 226 8.81 19.91 -2.22
CA LYS A 226 8.66 18.97 -3.33
C LYS A 226 7.19 18.73 -3.62
N ILE A 227 6.77 19.02 -4.84
CA ILE A 227 5.40 18.83 -5.30
C ILE A 227 5.41 17.76 -6.38
N GLY A 228 4.79 16.62 -6.11
CA GLY A 228 4.55 15.57 -7.09
C GLY A 228 3.29 15.84 -7.89
N ILE A 229 3.37 15.71 -9.21
CA ILE A 229 2.24 15.87 -10.12
C ILE A 229 2.07 14.55 -10.86
N GLN A 230 0.95 13.87 -10.64
CA GLN A 230 0.58 12.70 -11.42
C GLN A 230 -0.63 13.03 -12.27
N TYR A 231 -0.44 13.00 -13.59
CA TYR A 231 -1.50 13.17 -14.56
C TYR A 231 -1.78 11.83 -15.26
N ARG A 232 -3.05 11.43 -15.29
CA ARG A 232 -3.54 10.27 -16.03
C ARG A 232 -4.42 10.75 -17.17
N GLY A 233 -3.89 10.81 -18.38
CA GLY A 233 -4.66 11.13 -19.59
C GLY A 233 -5.64 10.03 -20.00
N GLY A 234 -5.37 8.79 -19.58
CA GLY A 234 -6.20 7.62 -19.87
C GLY A 234 -5.53 6.66 -20.84
N ASP A 235 -6.29 5.70 -21.33
CA ASP A 235 -5.77 4.57 -22.08
C ASP A 235 -5.59 4.86 -23.59
N MET A 236 -5.56 6.13 -24.00
CA MET A 236 -5.56 6.51 -25.42
C MET A 236 -4.38 5.96 -26.22
N LEU A 237 -3.18 5.88 -25.63
CA LEU A 237 -2.01 5.29 -26.31
C LEU A 237 -2.16 3.78 -26.54
N TRP A 238 -3.15 3.16 -25.90
CA TRP A 238 -3.45 1.73 -25.96
C TRP A 238 -4.86 1.47 -26.51
N GLY A 239 -5.43 2.43 -27.25
CA GLY A 239 -6.74 2.31 -27.91
C GLY A 239 -7.95 2.55 -27.00
N GLY A 240 -7.74 2.99 -25.75
CA GLY A 240 -8.81 3.34 -24.82
C GLY A 240 -9.32 4.78 -24.96
N VAL A 241 -10.32 5.11 -24.15
CA VAL A 241 -10.97 6.44 -24.16
C VAL A 241 -10.14 7.43 -23.32
N PRO A 242 -10.03 8.71 -23.71
CA PRO A 242 -9.48 9.75 -22.84
C PRO A 242 -10.23 9.78 -21.50
N ARG A 243 -9.49 9.67 -20.40
CA ARG A 243 -10.07 9.77 -19.04
C ARG A 243 -10.17 11.21 -18.58
N GLN A 244 -9.28 12.07 -19.07
CA GLN A 244 -9.24 13.48 -18.73
C GLN A 244 -9.24 14.32 -20.01
N GLN A 245 -10.20 15.24 -20.13
CA GLN A 245 -10.31 16.14 -21.28
C GLN A 245 -9.80 17.53 -20.90
N GLN A 246 -8.65 17.93 -21.45
CA GLN A 246 -8.16 19.31 -21.47
C GLN A 246 -8.03 20.03 -20.11
N ASN A 247 -7.79 19.29 -19.03
CA ASN A 247 -7.67 19.84 -17.67
C ASN A 247 -6.21 19.94 -17.18
N ILE A 248 -5.22 19.77 -18.06
CA ILE A 248 -3.79 19.90 -17.73
C ILE A 248 -3.48 21.25 -17.06
N GLN A 249 -4.14 22.32 -17.53
CA GLN A 249 -3.99 23.64 -16.95
C GLN A 249 -4.46 23.70 -15.48
N CYS A 250 -5.45 22.89 -15.09
CA CYS A 250 -5.88 22.78 -13.70
C CYS A 250 -4.73 22.24 -12.82
N PHE A 251 -4.03 21.19 -13.27
CA PHE A 251 -2.90 20.60 -12.56
C PHE A 251 -1.74 21.57 -12.40
N ILE A 252 -1.38 22.27 -13.48
CA ILE A 252 -0.33 23.29 -13.46
C ILE A 252 -0.71 24.39 -12.46
N SER A 253 -1.93 24.93 -12.57
CA SER A 253 -2.40 26.04 -11.72
C SER A 253 -2.43 25.64 -10.24
N GLN A 254 -2.90 24.43 -9.93
CA GLN A 254 -2.92 23.92 -8.55
C GLN A 254 -1.50 23.72 -8.01
N ALA A 255 -0.59 23.13 -8.77
CA ALA A 255 0.79 22.94 -8.34
C ALA A 255 1.52 24.28 -8.13
N VAL A 256 1.34 25.25 -9.02
CA VAL A 256 1.91 26.60 -8.91
C VAL A 256 1.34 27.33 -7.69
N LYS A 257 0.02 27.20 -7.43
CA LYS A 257 -0.61 27.76 -6.22
C LYS A 257 0.06 27.23 -4.96
N LEU A 258 0.19 25.90 -4.84
CA LEU A 258 0.84 25.26 -3.69
C LEU A 258 2.27 25.75 -3.49
N CYS A 259 3.02 25.91 -4.60
CA CYS A 259 4.38 26.41 -4.55
C CYS A 259 4.46 27.84 -4.01
N LYS A 260 3.58 28.74 -4.46
CA LYS A 260 3.53 30.14 -4.01
C LYS A 260 3.19 30.30 -2.53
N GLU A 261 2.52 29.32 -1.94
CA GLU A 261 2.20 29.29 -0.50
C GLU A 261 3.42 28.89 0.36
N GLN A 262 4.52 28.46 -0.26
CA GLN A 262 5.73 28.03 0.46
C GLN A 262 6.79 29.12 0.54
N THR A 263 7.54 29.11 1.64
CA THR A 263 8.72 29.97 1.83
C THR A 263 9.98 29.39 1.18
N LYS A 264 10.01 28.09 0.91
CA LYS A 264 11.12 27.39 0.26
C LYS A 264 10.97 27.39 -1.25
N LYS A 265 12.09 27.34 -1.98
CA LYS A 265 12.07 27.06 -3.43
C LYS A 265 11.39 25.71 -3.70
N CYS A 266 10.61 25.65 -4.78
CA CYS A 266 9.90 24.43 -5.12
C CYS A 266 10.68 23.55 -6.08
N LEU A 267 10.46 22.24 -5.93
CA LEU A 267 10.81 21.22 -6.89
C LEU A 267 9.53 20.54 -7.36
N PHE A 268 9.23 20.61 -8.65
CA PHE A 268 8.13 19.87 -9.26
C PHE A 268 8.65 18.54 -9.81
N PHE A 269 8.01 17.44 -9.42
CA PHE A 269 8.24 16.13 -10.04
C PHE A 269 7.01 15.75 -10.87
N ILE A 270 7.19 15.48 -12.16
CA ILE A 270 6.10 15.17 -13.09
C ILE A 270 6.14 13.69 -13.46
N THR A 271 4.99 13.03 -13.38
CA THR A 271 4.75 11.73 -13.99
C THR A 271 3.41 11.75 -14.73
N ALA A 272 3.43 11.30 -15.98
CA ALA A 272 2.24 11.16 -16.81
C ALA A 272 2.39 9.95 -17.73
N ASP A 273 1.26 9.32 -18.00
CA ASP A 273 1.11 8.18 -18.92
C ASP A 273 1.28 8.57 -20.39
N ASN A 274 0.96 9.83 -20.73
CA ASN A 274 1.04 10.36 -22.08
C ASN A 274 2.19 11.38 -22.24
N PRO A 275 3.11 11.20 -23.21
CA PRO A 275 4.22 12.13 -23.46
C PRO A 275 3.79 13.55 -23.83
N GLN A 276 2.70 13.72 -24.56
CA GLN A 276 2.17 15.04 -24.90
C GLN A 276 1.71 15.76 -23.63
N SER A 277 0.90 15.10 -22.79
CA SER A 277 0.45 15.68 -21.52
C SER A 277 1.62 16.00 -20.58
N HIS A 278 2.63 15.13 -20.52
CA HIS A 278 3.87 15.40 -19.79
C HIS A 278 4.54 16.70 -20.26
N ASN A 279 4.70 16.87 -21.57
CA ASN A 279 5.37 18.04 -22.15
C ASN A 279 4.56 19.33 -21.96
N GLU A 280 3.23 19.25 -22.05
CA GLU A 280 2.34 20.37 -21.76
C GLU A 280 2.46 20.82 -20.30
N ILE A 281 2.47 19.89 -19.33
CA ILE A 281 2.70 20.19 -17.90
C ILE A 281 4.08 20.83 -17.71
N LEU A 282 5.13 20.23 -18.28
CA LEU A 282 6.51 20.72 -18.18
C LEU A 282 6.64 22.16 -18.69
N ASN A 283 6.10 22.45 -19.87
CA ASN A 283 6.17 23.79 -20.47
C ASN A 283 5.32 24.80 -19.69
N GLY A 284 4.13 24.41 -19.24
CA GLY A 284 3.28 25.25 -18.41
C GLY A 284 3.93 25.64 -17.08
N LEU A 285 4.61 24.69 -16.42
CA LEU A 285 5.34 24.96 -15.18
C LEU A 285 6.57 25.85 -15.41
N ARG A 286 7.33 25.64 -16.50
CA ARG A 286 8.46 26.52 -16.87
C ARG A 286 8.01 27.96 -17.08
N LEU A 287 6.85 28.15 -17.69
CA LEU A 287 6.29 29.48 -17.94
C LEU A 287 5.79 30.15 -16.65
N GLN A 288 5.07 29.41 -15.81
CA GLN A 288 4.38 29.97 -14.64
C GLN A 288 5.24 29.99 -13.36
N SER A 289 6.33 29.22 -13.32
CA SER A 289 7.23 29.09 -12.18
C SER A 289 8.69 28.95 -12.62
N PRO A 290 9.26 29.97 -13.32
CA PRO A 290 10.57 29.89 -13.98
C PRO A 290 11.74 29.63 -13.01
N ASP A 291 11.62 30.02 -11.75
CA ASP A 291 12.66 29.84 -10.73
C ASP A 291 12.63 28.46 -10.04
N SER A 292 11.67 27.61 -10.40
CA SER A 292 11.49 26.28 -9.79
C SER A 292 12.28 25.21 -10.51
N GLU A 293 12.76 24.23 -9.73
CA GLU A 293 13.36 23.02 -10.29
C GLU A 293 12.25 22.10 -10.81
N ILE A 294 12.35 21.61 -12.04
CA ILE A 294 11.36 20.69 -12.62
C ILE A 294 12.07 19.41 -13.05
N LYS A 295 11.55 18.28 -12.59
CA LYS A 295 12.12 16.95 -12.82
C LYS A 295 11.08 15.97 -13.33
N SER A 296 11.54 15.03 -14.14
CA SER A 296 10.81 13.83 -14.50
C SER A 296 11.79 12.72 -14.88
N VAL A 297 11.33 11.47 -14.83
CA VAL A 297 12.12 10.33 -15.32
C VAL A 297 11.98 10.25 -16.84
N ASP A 298 13.10 10.42 -17.54
CA ASP A 298 13.20 10.36 -19.00
C ASP A 298 13.16 8.90 -19.50
N LYS A 299 11.97 8.31 -19.41
CA LYS A 299 11.61 6.99 -19.92
C LYS A 299 10.10 6.97 -20.21
N GLN A 300 9.63 5.98 -20.94
CA GLN A 300 8.19 5.72 -21.10
C GLN A 300 7.66 4.88 -19.93
N ILE A 301 6.40 5.14 -19.52
CA ILE A 301 5.72 4.31 -18.54
C ILE A 301 5.34 3.00 -19.21
N VAL A 302 5.74 1.89 -18.59
CA VAL A 302 5.28 0.55 -18.96
C VAL A 302 4.11 0.19 -18.06
N HIS A 303 2.97 -0.11 -18.69
CA HIS A 303 1.80 -0.67 -18.01
C HIS A 303 2.10 -2.11 -17.60
N ILE A 304 2.05 -2.39 -16.30
CA ILE A 304 2.44 -3.71 -15.75
C ILE A 304 1.41 -4.81 -16.04
N ASP A 305 0.21 -4.40 -16.44
CA ASP A 305 -0.92 -5.23 -16.82
C ASP A 305 -1.05 -5.42 -18.32
N LEU A 306 -0.39 -4.54 -19.11
CA LEU A 306 -0.37 -4.56 -20.56
C LEU A 306 1.08 -4.35 -21.07
N PRO A 307 2.06 -5.16 -20.64
CA PRO A 307 3.39 -5.06 -21.21
C PRO A 307 3.38 -5.61 -22.64
N ASN A 308 4.34 -5.22 -23.47
CA ASN A 308 4.48 -5.78 -24.81
C ASN A 308 5.04 -7.20 -24.71
N ASP A 309 4.25 -8.20 -25.07
CA ASP A 309 4.61 -9.62 -24.93
C ASP A 309 5.97 -9.95 -25.58
N ASP A 310 6.26 -9.40 -26.76
CA ASP A 310 7.52 -9.62 -27.48
C ASP A 310 8.72 -9.03 -26.71
N GLU A 311 8.58 -7.79 -26.22
CA GLU A 311 9.64 -7.14 -25.43
C GLU A 311 9.92 -7.91 -24.15
N VAL A 312 8.88 -8.46 -23.52
CA VAL A 312 9.03 -9.15 -22.25
C VAL A 312 9.67 -10.54 -22.41
N LEU A 313 9.40 -11.25 -23.51
CA LEU A 313 10.07 -12.51 -23.83
C LEU A 313 11.60 -12.35 -23.97
N GLU A 314 12.06 -11.16 -24.33
CA GLU A 314 13.49 -10.82 -24.43
C GLU A 314 14.15 -10.46 -23.08
N LEU A 315 13.37 -10.27 -22.01
CA LEU A 315 13.86 -9.89 -20.67
C LEU A 315 14.36 -11.12 -19.88
N GLN A 316 15.35 -11.81 -20.42
CA GLN A 316 15.93 -13.01 -19.79
C GLN A 316 16.81 -12.71 -18.56
N ASP A 317 17.32 -11.47 -18.44
CA ASP A 317 18.20 -11.04 -17.35
C ASP A 317 17.50 -10.04 -16.41
N GLU A 318 17.79 -10.13 -15.11
CA GLU A 318 17.22 -9.26 -14.09
C GLU A 318 17.54 -7.78 -14.32
N ASN A 319 18.68 -7.43 -14.93
CA ASN A 319 18.96 -6.03 -15.23
C ASN A 319 18.07 -5.48 -16.33
N LYS A 320 17.80 -6.28 -17.37
CA LYS A 320 16.85 -5.90 -18.43
C LYS A 320 15.45 -5.73 -17.85
N MET A 321 14.98 -6.69 -17.05
CA MET A 321 13.68 -6.59 -16.36
C MET A 321 13.60 -5.36 -15.44
N PHE A 322 14.67 -5.09 -14.67
CA PHE A 322 14.75 -3.92 -13.81
C PHE A 322 14.69 -2.63 -14.61
N ASP A 323 15.40 -2.54 -15.74
CA ASP A 323 15.43 -1.30 -16.52
C ASP A 323 14.14 -1.06 -17.32
N TYR A 324 13.44 -2.13 -17.71
CA TYR A 324 12.17 -2.11 -18.44
C TYR A 324 11.04 -1.51 -17.58
N PHE A 325 10.79 -2.06 -16.39
CA PHE A 325 9.74 -1.51 -15.50
C PHE A 325 10.22 -0.36 -14.60
N LEU A 326 11.48 0.09 -14.75
CA LEU A 326 12.10 1.09 -13.85
C LEU A 326 11.24 2.33 -13.66
N LYS A 327 10.71 2.91 -14.75
CA LYS A 327 10.00 4.18 -14.64
C LYS A 327 8.78 4.07 -13.75
N THR A 328 7.95 3.05 -13.95
CA THR A 328 6.72 2.85 -13.19
C THR A 328 7.00 2.80 -11.68
N HIS A 329 8.07 2.11 -11.28
CA HIS A 329 8.48 2.01 -9.87
C HIS A 329 9.18 3.25 -9.35
N LEU A 330 10.06 3.85 -10.15
CA LEU A 330 10.83 5.02 -9.77
C LEU A 330 9.91 6.22 -9.59
N ASP A 331 8.98 6.45 -10.52
CA ASP A 331 8.00 7.52 -10.43
C ASP A 331 7.13 7.34 -9.18
N TRP A 332 6.62 6.13 -8.91
CA TRP A 332 5.76 5.88 -7.75
C TRP A 332 6.52 6.12 -6.45
N SER A 333 7.74 5.61 -6.36
CA SER A 333 8.58 5.75 -5.17
C SER A 333 9.02 7.20 -4.95
N LEU A 334 9.24 7.97 -6.02
CA LEU A 334 9.47 9.42 -5.95
C LEU A 334 8.23 10.16 -5.46
N MET A 335 7.05 9.86 -6.02
CA MET A 335 5.78 10.45 -5.56
C MET A 335 5.57 10.21 -4.05
N THR A 336 5.91 9.03 -3.53
CA THR A 336 5.77 8.75 -2.09
C THR A 336 6.70 9.56 -1.17
N ARG A 337 7.65 10.31 -1.74
CA ARG A 337 8.65 11.14 -1.02
C ARG A 337 8.47 12.64 -1.26
N MET A 338 7.35 13.04 -1.85
CA MET A 338 7.00 14.45 -2.05
C MET A 338 6.37 15.02 -0.79
N ASP A 339 6.50 16.33 -0.59
CA ASP A 339 5.87 17.05 0.51
C ASP A 339 4.39 17.35 0.21
N SER A 340 4.02 17.32 -1.07
CA SER A 340 2.66 17.54 -1.56
C SER A 340 2.40 16.84 -2.88
N LEU A 341 1.14 16.46 -3.12
CA LEU A 341 0.75 15.72 -4.33
C LEU A 341 -0.45 16.38 -5.03
N VAL A 342 -0.35 16.58 -6.34
CA VAL A 342 -1.45 16.97 -7.23
C VAL A 342 -1.74 15.81 -8.18
N ILE A 343 -2.87 15.14 -8.02
CA ILE A 343 -3.08 13.82 -8.63
C ILE A 343 -4.41 13.70 -9.39
N SER A 344 -4.38 12.98 -10.52
CA SER A 344 -5.59 12.41 -11.12
C SER A 344 -6.14 11.30 -10.21
N ARG A 345 -7.44 11.02 -10.31
CA ARG A 345 -8.05 9.82 -9.70
C ARG A 345 -7.56 8.56 -10.41
N SER A 346 -6.45 8.00 -9.95
CA SER A 346 -5.92 6.73 -10.44
C SER A 346 -5.41 5.89 -9.27
N GLY A 347 -5.59 4.56 -9.30
CA GLY A 347 -5.05 3.71 -8.23
C GLY A 347 -3.54 3.86 -8.04
N TYR A 348 -2.82 4.24 -9.10
CA TYR A 348 -1.37 4.49 -9.06
C TYR A 348 -1.00 5.67 -8.15
N SER A 349 -1.60 6.84 -8.38
CA SER A 349 -1.32 8.05 -7.59
C SER A 349 -1.96 8.02 -6.22
N GLU A 350 -3.14 7.42 -6.11
CA GLU A 350 -3.83 7.23 -4.84
C GLU A 350 -3.06 6.32 -3.89
N SER A 351 -2.48 5.22 -4.39
CA SER A 351 -1.62 4.37 -3.55
C SER A 351 -0.32 5.07 -3.13
N ALA A 352 0.23 5.96 -3.97
CA ALA A 352 1.37 6.79 -3.58
C ALA A 352 0.98 7.76 -2.44
N ALA A 353 -0.16 8.42 -2.55
CA ALA A 353 -0.72 9.30 -1.52
C ALA A 353 -1.02 8.54 -0.22
N GLN A 354 -1.57 7.32 -0.30
CA GLN A 354 -1.81 6.48 0.87
C GLN A 354 -0.51 6.06 1.56
N LYS A 355 0.54 5.70 0.82
CA LYS A 355 1.83 5.34 1.42
C LYS A 355 2.49 6.56 2.07
N SER A 356 2.49 7.72 1.41
CA SER A 356 3.16 8.92 1.94
C SER A 356 2.38 9.61 3.05
N LEU A 357 1.04 9.59 2.98
CA LEU A 357 0.16 10.45 3.78
C LEU A 357 0.50 11.95 3.65
N ALA A 358 1.09 12.32 2.51
CA ALA A 358 1.40 13.71 2.20
C ALA A 358 0.10 14.47 1.85
N PRO A 359 -0.01 15.77 2.19
CA PRO A 359 -1.09 16.61 1.68
C PRO A 359 -1.30 16.42 0.17
N THR A 360 -2.52 16.02 -0.20
CA THR A 360 -2.83 15.55 -1.55
C THR A 360 -4.10 16.22 -2.07
N TRP A 361 -4.00 16.85 -3.24
CA TRP A 361 -5.10 17.45 -3.97
C TRP A 361 -5.42 16.58 -5.17
N SER A 362 -6.64 16.06 -5.20
CA SER A 362 -7.11 15.16 -6.26
C SER A 362 -8.19 15.82 -7.09
N LEU A 363 -8.05 15.77 -8.42
CA LEU A 363 -9.08 16.24 -9.34
C LEU A 363 -10.03 15.08 -9.69
N SER A 364 -11.27 15.13 -9.19
CA SER A 364 -12.33 14.16 -9.53
C SER A 364 -12.70 14.25 -11.02
N LEU A 365 -13.16 13.14 -11.61
CA LEU A 365 -13.60 13.16 -13.01
C LEU A 365 -14.83 14.06 -13.21
N ARG A 366 -15.67 14.20 -12.18
CA ARG A 366 -16.83 15.11 -12.21
C ARG A 366 -16.43 16.59 -12.17
N ASN A 367 -15.27 16.91 -11.61
CA ASN A 367 -14.81 18.27 -11.38
C ASN A 367 -13.78 18.75 -12.42
N GLN A 368 -13.55 17.99 -13.50
CA GLN A 368 -12.53 18.34 -14.50
C GLN A 368 -12.79 19.71 -15.14
N HIS A 369 -14.06 20.04 -15.38
CA HIS A 369 -14.47 21.30 -16.03
C HIS A 369 -14.35 22.52 -15.10
N THR A 370 -14.42 22.33 -13.78
CA THR A 370 -14.31 23.42 -12.79
C THR A 370 -12.90 23.59 -12.23
N CYS A 371 -11.97 22.69 -12.56
CA CYS A 371 -10.66 22.60 -11.92
C CYS A 371 -10.72 22.51 -10.38
N GLU A 372 -11.82 21.98 -9.82
CA GLU A 372 -11.98 21.91 -8.37
C GLU A 372 -11.28 20.68 -7.79
N PHE A 373 -10.12 20.92 -7.17
CA PHE A 373 -9.36 19.90 -6.46
C PHE A 373 -9.92 19.65 -5.07
N LEU A 374 -10.08 18.37 -4.73
CA LEU A 374 -10.49 17.91 -3.41
C LEU A 374 -9.26 17.52 -2.58
N ASP A 375 -9.32 17.79 -1.28
CA ASP A 375 -8.40 17.17 -0.32
C ASP A 375 -8.66 15.66 -0.31
N TYR A 376 -7.71 14.89 -0.86
CA TYR A 376 -7.87 13.46 -1.09
C TYR A 376 -8.11 12.69 0.21
N HIS A 377 -7.34 12.98 1.27
CA HIS A 377 -7.44 12.23 2.52
C HIS A 377 -8.76 12.49 3.22
N LYS A 378 -9.22 13.76 3.26
CA LYS A 378 -10.55 14.10 3.77
C LYS A 378 -11.67 13.47 2.95
N PHE A 379 -11.52 13.46 1.62
CA PHE A 379 -12.49 12.84 0.72
C PHE A 379 -12.61 11.33 0.98
N VAL A 380 -11.49 10.60 1.03
CA VAL A 380 -11.46 9.15 1.29
C VAL A 380 -12.04 8.83 2.66
N ALA A 381 -11.71 9.62 3.69
CA ALA A 381 -12.26 9.47 5.03
C ALA A 381 -13.81 9.61 5.01
N LYS A 382 -14.34 10.63 4.32
CA LYS A 382 -15.78 10.89 4.21
C LYS A 382 -16.53 9.81 3.41
N GLN A 383 -15.97 9.36 2.29
CA GLN A 383 -16.60 8.36 1.41
C GLN A 383 -16.48 6.92 1.94
N ARG A 384 -16.03 6.74 3.19
CA ARG A 384 -15.76 5.43 3.77
C ARG A 384 -14.81 4.58 2.93
N GLY A 385 -13.93 5.21 2.15
CA GLY A 385 -13.07 4.53 1.18
C GLY A 385 -13.81 3.88 0.00
N LYS A 386 -15.14 4.03 -0.13
CA LYS A 386 -15.83 3.69 -1.37
C LYS A 386 -15.48 4.76 -2.39
N ILE A 387 -14.49 4.47 -3.22
CA ILE A 387 -14.25 5.23 -4.43
C ILE A 387 -15.42 4.88 -5.34
N ASP A 388 -16.30 5.84 -5.60
CA ASP A 388 -17.51 5.62 -6.41
C ASP A 388 -17.11 4.95 -7.74
N GLU A 389 -17.51 3.70 -7.94
CA GLU A 389 -17.25 2.95 -9.18
C GLU A 389 -17.93 3.60 -10.39
N LYS A 390 -18.89 4.51 -10.15
CA LYS A 390 -19.51 5.37 -11.18
C LYS A 390 -18.70 6.62 -11.48
N ASP A 391 -17.56 6.83 -10.84
CA ASP A 391 -16.48 7.69 -11.33
C ASP A 391 -15.60 6.74 -12.18
N PRO A 392 -15.83 6.65 -13.51
CA PRO A 392 -15.34 5.53 -14.31
C PRO A 392 -13.83 5.33 -14.12
N HIS A 393 -13.48 4.13 -13.65
CA HIS A 393 -12.09 3.69 -13.50
C HIS A 393 -11.42 3.35 -14.80
#